data_AF-A0A529HPX0-F1
#
_entry.id   AF-A0A529HPX0-F1
#
_cell.length_a   1.000
_cell.length_b   1.000
_cell.length_c   1.000
_cell.angle_alpha   90.00
_cell.angle_beta   90.00
_cell.angle_gamma   90.00
#
_symmetry.space_group_name_H-M   'P 1'
#
loop_
_entity.id
_entity.type
_entity.pdbx_description
1 polymer ?
#
loop_
_entity_poly.entity_id
_entity_poly.type
_entity_poly.pdbx_seq_one_letter_code
_entity_poly.pdbx_strand_id
1 'polypeptide(L)'
;MIFGLTVTSSWGNGHATLWRGLIRALAPLGWSISFFERDTPYYAGARDLTHLDGGHVVLYPGWDDIAQAAAIAVRQADAVIVTSYCPDAVEAS
;
A
#
# COMPACT_ATOMS: atom_id res chain seq x y z
N MET A 1 3.42 -7.86 -2.55
CA MET A 1 2.21 -7.04 -2.33
C MET A 1 2.19 -6.53 -0.90
N ILE A 2 1.72 -5.31 -0.65
CA ILE A 2 1.68 -4.69 0.68
C ILE A 2 0.28 -4.12 0.96
N PHE A 3 -0.31 -4.49 2.09
CA PHE A 3 -1.47 -3.79 2.69
C PHE A 3 -0.97 -2.95 3.85
N GLY A 4 -1.03 -1.62 3.68
CA GLY A 4 -0.47 -0.68 4.65
C GLY A 4 -1.37 0.52 4.89
N LEU A 5 -1.04 1.28 5.95
CA LEU A 5 -1.81 2.44 6.36
C LEU A 5 -1.80 3.56 5.31
N THR A 6 -0.61 4.04 4.93
CA THR A 6 -0.46 5.03 3.85
C THR A 6 0.97 5.02 3.29
N VAL A 7 1.07 5.08 1.96
CA VAL A 7 2.28 5.41 1.19
C VAL A 7 2.09 6.75 0.44
N THR A 8 0.85 7.16 0.18
CA THR A 8 0.54 8.39 -0.58
C THR A 8 0.60 9.66 0.25
N SER A 9 0.49 9.58 1.58
CA SER A 9 0.55 10.73 2.49
C SER A 9 1.61 10.54 3.57
N SER A 10 2.57 11.48 3.66
CA SER A 10 3.57 11.51 4.73
C SER A 10 3.08 12.10 6.06
N TRP A 11 1.80 12.48 6.14
CA TRP A 11 1.24 13.25 7.23
C TRP A 11 1.13 12.45 8.55
N GLY A 12 1.61 13.02 9.65
CA GLY A 12 1.27 12.65 11.03
C GLY A 12 1.84 11.34 11.62
N ASN A 13 2.46 10.46 10.83
CA ASN A 13 2.97 9.18 11.35
C ASN A 13 4.29 8.67 10.74
N GLY A 14 4.81 9.29 9.67
CA GLY A 14 6.07 8.89 9.03
C GLY A 14 6.04 7.54 8.31
N HIS A 15 4.89 6.84 8.23
CA HIS A 15 4.78 5.52 7.59
C HIS A 15 5.14 5.58 6.10
N ALA A 16 4.66 6.61 5.39
CA ALA A 16 4.94 6.73 3.96
C ALA A 16 6.44 6.85 3.67
N THR A 17 7.21 7.55 4.52
CA THR A 17 8.67 7.67 4.35
C THR A 17 9.36 6.31 4.43
N LEU A 18 8.97 5.46 5.39
CA LEU A 18 9.50 4.11 5.53
C LEU A 18 9.14 3.23 4.33
N TRP A 19 7.88 3.24 3.89
CA TRP A 19 7.44 2.46 2.73
C TRP A 19 8.12 2.91 1.45
N ARG A 20 8.18 4.21 1.18
CA ARG A 20 8.90 4.76 0.02
C ARG A 20 10.38 4.36 0.05
N GLY A 21 11.03 4.42 1.21
CA GLY A 21 12.42 4.00 1.39
C GLY A 21 12.64 2.51 1.07
N LEU A 22 11.79 1.64 1.63
CA LEU A 22 11.85 0.19 1.38
C LEU A 22 11.59 -0.15 -0.09
N ILE A 23 10.51 0.40 -0.66
CA ILE A 23 10.11 0.12 -2.05
C ILE A 23 11.21 0.57 -3.01
N ARG A 24 11.77 1.77 -2.82
CA ARG A 24 12.89 2.27 -3.62
C ARG A 24 14.13 1.40 -3.51
N ALA A 25 14.40 0.80 -2.35
CA ALA A 25 15.53 -0.10 -2.17
C ALA A 25 15.31 -1.48 -2.82
N LEU A 26 14.05 -1.94 -2.91
CA LEU A 26 13.69 -3.20 -3.54
C LEU A 26 13.58 -3.11 -5.07
N ALA A 27 13.20 -1.96 -5.62
CA ALA A 27 13.09 -1.72 -7.06
C ALA A 27 14.33 -2.13 -7.88
N PRO A 28 15.58 -1.71 -7.53
CA PRO A 28 16.77 -2.11 -8.29
C PRO A 28 17.12 -3.60 -8.15
N LEU A 29 16.52 -4.30 -7.18
CA LEU A 29 16.67 -5.74 -7.02
C LEU A 29 15.65 -6.54 -7.86
N GLY A 30 14.85 -5.87 -8.70
CA GLY A 30 13.88 -6.49 -9.61
C GLY A 30 12.49 -6.69 -9.01
N TRP A 31 12.24 -6.23 -7.78
CA TRP A 31 10.92 -6.32 -7.18
C TRP A 31 9.99 -5.22 -7.70
N SER A 32 8.73 -5.60 -7.90
CA SER A 32 7.63 -4.68 -8.22
C SER A 32 6.57 -4.74 -7.13
N ILE A 33 6.20 -3.59 -6.57
CA ILE A 33 5.32 -3.50 -5.40
C ILE A 33 3.94 -2.98 -5.80
N SER A 34 2.90 -3.74 -5.48
CA SER A 34 1.53 -3.21 -5.35
C SER A 34 1.28 -2.81 -3.90
N PHE A 35 1.05 -1.53 -3.64
CA PHE A 35 0.70 -1.01 -2.32
C PHE A 35 -0.79 -0.68 -2.25
N PHE A 36 -1.52 -1.38 -1.38
CA PHE A 36 -2.94 -1.17 -1.15
C PHE A 36 -3.13 -0.22 0.03
N GLU A 37 -3.77 0.92 -0.24
CA GLU A 37 -4.03 1.98 0.73
C GLU A 37 -5.52 2.38 0.71
N ARG A 38 -6.15 2.42 1.88
CA ARG A 38 -7.55 2.84 1.99
C ARG A 38 -7.68 4.35 1.81
N ASP A 39 -8.61 4.78 0.97
CA ASP A 39 -8.90 6.18 0.65
C ASP A 39 -9.70 6.85 1.76
N THR A 40 -9.03 7.16 2.87
CA THR A 40 -9.64 7.86 4.00
C THR A 40 -9.52 9.38 3.81
N PRO A 41 -10.54 10.18 4.19
CA PRO A 41 -10.55 11.64 3.96
C PRO A 41 -9.34 12.37 4.53
N TYR A 42 -8.83 11.88 5.67
CA TYR A 42 -7.70 12.46 6.35
C TYR A 42 -6.39 12.38 5.55
N TYR A 43 -6.10 11.23 4.93
CA TYR A 43 -4.91 11.09 4.07
C TYR A 43 -5.14 11.66 2.67
N ALA A 44 -6.37 11.56 2.14
CA ALA A 44 -6.71 12.08 0.82
C ALA A 44 -6.38 13.57 0.65
N GLY A 45 -6.67 14.39 1.67
CA GLY A 45 -6.36 15.82 1.67
C GLY A 45 -4.87 16.17 1.87
N ALA A 46 -4.05 15.19 2.25
CA ALA A 46 -2.63 15.39 2.57
C ALA A 46 -1.70 14.50 1.72
N ARG A 47 -2.17 14.05 0.55
CA ARG A 47 -1.34 13.25 -0.38
C ARG A 47 -0.23 14.12 -0.97
N ASP A 48 1.00 13.64 -0.82
CA ASP A 48 2.22 14.29 -1.31
C ASP A 48 3.02 13.40 -2.27
N LEU A 49 2.58 12.16 -2.50
CA LEU A 49 3.16 11.25 -3.48
C LEU A 49 2.53 11.45 -4.86
N THR A 50 3.35 11.80 -5.86
CA THR A 50 2.93 11.89 -7.26
C THR A 50 3.24 10.63 -8.06
N HIS A 51 4.30 9.92 -7.69
CA HIS A 51 4.76 8.69 -8.33
C HIS A 51 5.45 7.78 -7.32
N LEU A 52 5.25 6.46 -7.44
CA LEU A 52 5.89 5.46 -6.59
C LEU A 52 7.01 4.75 -7.37
N ASP A 53 8.26 5.14 -7.09
CA ASP A 53 9.43 4.48 -7.68
C ASP A 53 9.52 3.03 -7.21
N GLY A 54 9.29 2.06 -8.10
CA GLY A 54 9.34 0.63 -7.78
C GLY A 54 7.99 -0.06 -7.65
N GLY A 55 6.90 0.59 -8.08
CA GLY A 55 5.59 -0.03 -8.00
C GLY A 55 4.42 0.86 -8.41
N HIS A 56 3.24 0.51 -7.91
CA HIS A 56 2.03 1.30 -8.04
C HIS A 56 1.21 1.25 -6.75
N VAL A 57 0.35 2.25 -6.60
CA VAL A 57 -0.59 2.35 -5.49
C VAL A 57 -1.98 1.96 -5.97
N VAL A 58 -2.66 1.15 -5.16
CA VAL A 58 -4.08 0.85 -5.29
C VAL A 58 -4.81 1.57 -4.16
N LEU A 59 -5.46 2.68 -4.50
CA LEU A 59 -6.35 3.39 -3.58
C LEU A 59 -7.75 2.78 -3.64
N TYR A 60 -8.35 2.49 -2.49
CA TYR A 60 -9.67 1.88 -2.43
C TYR A 60 -10.56 2.46 -1.32
N PRO A 61 -11.88 2.61 -1.55
CA PRO A 61 -12.78 3.19 -0.55
C PRO A 61 -13.12 2.22 0.60
N GLY A 62 -13.34 0.95 0.29
CA GLY A 62 -13.57 -0.12 1.27
C GLY A 62 -13.11 -1.49 0.77
N TRP A 63 -13.07 -2.47 1.70
CA TRP A 63 -12.60 -3.82 1.41
C TRP A 63 -13.39 -4.52 0.31
N ASP A 64 -14.73 -4.42 0.35
CA ASP A 64 -15.60 -5.08 -0.62
C ASP A 64 -15.34 -4.63 -2.07
N ASP A 65 -14.84 -3.41 -2.26
CA ASP A 65 -14.49 -2.87 -3.58
C ASP A 65 -13.26 -3.55 -4.18
N ILE A 66 -12.37 -4.09 -3.34
CA ILE A 66 -11.12 -4.71 -3.75
C ILE A 66 -11.01 -6.20 -3.46
N ALA A 67 -11.90 -6.81 -2.67
CA ALA A 67 -11.72 -8.17 -2.16
C ALA A 67 -11.36 -9.19 -3.25
N GLN A 68 -12.03 -9.12 -4.41
CA GLN A 68 -11.71 -10.00 -5.56
C GLN A 68 -10.34 -9.69 -6.17
N ALA A 69 -10.03 -8.41 -6.40
CA ALA A 69 -8.75 -7.97 -6.96
C ALA A 69 -7.58 -8.27 -6.02
N ALA A 70 -7.77 -8.04 -4.72
CA ALA A 70 -6.86 -8.40 -3.64
C ALA A 70 -6.60 -9.91 -3.64
N ALA A 71 -7.64 -10.75 -3.70
CA ALA A 71 -7.46 -12.20 -3.73
C ALA A 71 -6.69 -12.69 -4.98
N ILE A 72 -6.89 -12.05 -6.14
CA ILE A 72 -6.09 -12.32 -7.35
C ILE A 72 -4.63 -11.90 -7.14
N ALA A 73 -4.41 -10.70 -6.62
CA ALA A 73 -3.08 -10.15 -6.38
C ALA A 73 -2.29 -10.95 -5.32
N VAL A 74 -2.95 -11.42 -4.25
CA VAL A 74 -2.37 -12.36 -3.27
C VAL A 74 -1.87 -13.62 -3.97
N ARG A 75 -2.68 -14.24 -4.83
CA ARG A 75 -2.31 -15.48 -5.53
C ARG A 75 -1.14 -15.32 -6.50
N GLN A 76 -0.91 -14.10 -6.99
CA GLN A 76 0.16 -13.78 -7.93
C GLN A 76 1.42 -13.24 -7.25
N ALA A 77 1.33 -12.85 -5.98
CA ALA A 77 2.43 -12.25 -5.27
C ALA A 77 3.39 -13.31 -4.71
N ASP A 78 4.69 -13.12 -4.93
CA ASP A 78 5.72 -13.95 -4.29
C ASP A 78 5.79 -13.76 -2.77
N ALA A 79 5.36 -12.59 -2.29
CA ALA A 79 5.27 -12.25 -0.88
C ALA A 79 4.14 -11.25 -0.61
N VAL A 80 3.48 -11.41 0.55
CA VAL A 80 2.45 -10.51 1.06
C VAL A 80 2.88 -9.96 2.42
N ILE A 81 2.79 -8.64 2.58
CA ILE A 81 3.05 -7.94 3.84
C ILE A 81 1.75 -7.27 4.27
N VAL A 82 1.28 -7.57 5.47
CA VAL A 82 0.15 -6.89 6.12
C VAL A 82 0.67 -6.17 7.35
N THR A 83 0.43 -4.87 7.45
CA THR A 83 1.04 -4.05 8.51
C THR A 83 0.10 -3.87 9.68
N SER A 84 0.67 -3.66 10.88
CA SER A 84 -0.11 -3.08 11.97
C SER A 84 -0.66 -1.71 11.57
N TYR A 85 -1.86 -1.37 12.05
CA TYR A 85 -2.64 -0.20 11.64
C TYR A 85 -3.13 -0.19 10.17
N CYS A 86 -3.06 -1.30 9.42
CA CYS A 86 -3.85 -1.40 8.20
C CYS A 86 -5.34 -1.51 8.60
N PRO A 87 -6.25 -0.64 8.07
CA PRO A 87 -7.66 -0.66 8.45
C PRO A 87 -8.35 -2.02 8.22
N ASP A 88 -7.91 -2.74 7.19
CA ASP A 88 -8.50 -4.01 6.73
C ASP A 88 -7.52 -5.19 6.96
N ALA A 89 -6.67 -5.09 8.00
CA ALA A 89 -5.62 -6.08 8.28
C ALA A 89 -6.16 -7.50 8.52
N VAL A 90 -7.32 -7.63 9.15
CA VAL A 90 -7.92 -8.94 9.48
C VAL A 90 -8.40 -9.62 8.21
N GLU A 91 -9.06 -8.87 7.34
CA GLU A 91 -9.56 -9.34 6.05
C GLU A 91 -8.43 -9.65 5.06
N ALA A 92 -7.30 -8.96 5.19
CA ALA A 92 -6.11 -9.15 4.36
C ALA A 92 -5.16 -10.28 4.82
N SER A 93 -5.42 -10.93 5.96
CA SER A 93 -4.56 -11.96 6.57
C SER A 93 -4.96 -13.40 6.23
#